data_AF-A0ABD3MC03-F1
#
_entry.id   AF-A0ABD3MC03-F1
#
_cell.length_a   1.000
_cell.length_b   1.000
_cell.length_c   1.000
_cell.angle_alpha   90.00
_cell.angle_beta   90.00
_cell.angle_gamma   90.00
#
_symmetry.space_group_name_H-M   'P 1'
#
loop_
_entity.id
_entity.type
_entity.pdbx_description
1 polymer ?
#
loop_
_entity_poly.entity_id
_entity_poly.type
_entity_poly.pdbx_seq_one_letter_code
_entity_poly.pdbx_strand_id
1 'polypeptide(L)'
;SSRRRLVASRLFLSSSSGSGFGNNGNNNNKSSQKSLSSSSSSSLSPKNELFELQELRAQLQTILKQNIPFQSLSKEKREELSKYVYAIVDKTTSPINISGKDGNTMGIANFVVGIENKSWRMVFTTDSGNNNGGASSSSSSLPAGSTVILRVGEFLGMQGKLDYVLKYGERIMGLNELVAKSTCSVDIGPINPGLLTFQYEDIKTNMFGVSNLPVGFFGLLKGRVNCIDTVWFDGERWIERNYAENGDVVYSVYVRDVEDERR
;
A
#
# COMPACT_ATOMS: atom_id res chain seq x y z
N SER A 1 13.97 -1.33 40.60
CA SER A 1 15.02 -1.11 39.59
C SER A 1 15.21 -2.41 38.83
N SER A 2 14.52 -2.58 37.70
CA SER A 2 14.47 -3.85 36.96
C SER A 2 14.85 -3.61 35.50
N ARG A 3 16.08 -3.99 35.18
CA ARG A 3 16.63 -4.06 33.82
C ARG A 3 15.96 -5.22 33.07
N ARG A 4 15.27 -4.93 31.96
CA ARG A 4 14.87 -5.96 30.99
C ARG A 4 15.91 -6.03 29.88
N ARG A 5 16.26 -7.28 29.57
CA ARG A 5 17.28 -7.75 28.63
C ARG A 5 16.85 -7.47 27.19
N LEU A 6 17.75 -6.88 26.42
CA LEU A 6 17.78 -6.94 24.96
C LEU A 6 18.12 -8.38 24.55
N VAL A 7 17.31 -8.98 23.67
CA VAL A 7 17.66 -10.20 22.95
C VAL A 7 18.10 -9.78 21.55
N ALA A 8 19.38 -10.03 21.28
CA ALA A 8 20.05 -9.75 20.03
C ALA A 8 19.65 -10.77 18.96
N SER A 9 19.21 -10.27 17.80
CA SER A 9 19.04 -11.07 16.59
C SER A 9 20.40 -11.30 15.93
N ARG A 10 20.60 -12.55 15.49
CA ARG A 10 21.88 -13.12 15.06
C ARG A 10 22.38 -12.55 13.73
N LEU A 11 23.68 -12.30 13.72
CA LEU A 11 24.55 -12.17 12.55
C LEU A 11 24.57 -13.47 11.74
N PHE A 12 24.38 -13.38 10.42
CA PHE A 12 24.92 -14.35 9.48
C PHE A 12 25.94 -13.62 8.59
N LEU A 13 27.19 -14.00 8.78
CA LEU A 13 28.36 -13.60 8.01
C LEU A 13 28.34 -14.31 6.65
N SER A 14 28.56 -13.54 5.60
CA SER A 14 28.78 -13.97 4.23
C SER A 14 30.07 -14.80 4.11
N SER A 15 29.95 -15.90 3.38
CA SER A 15 31.04 -16.76 2.95
C SER A 15 32.01 -16.05 2.00
N SER A 16 33.28 -16.36 2.21
CA SER A 16 34.48 -15.81 1.59
C SER A 16 34.63 -16.10 0.10
N SER A 17 35.23 -15.10 -0.54
CA SER A 17 35.77 -15.00 -1.89
C SER A 17 36.79 -16.11 -2.25
N GLY A 18 36.72 -16.58 -3.49
CA GLY A 18 37.74 -17.44 -4.10
C GLY A 18 38.18 -16.87 -5.46
N SER A 19 39.52 -16.87 -5.66
CA SER A 19 40.29 -16.85 -6.94
C SER A 19 40.05 -15.69 -7.92
N GLY A 20 41.05 -15.08 -8.57
CA GLY A 20 42.45 -15.43 -8.78
C GLY A 20 42.88 -14.95 -10.18
N PHE A 21 43.89 -14.08 -10.22
CA PHE A 21 44.91 -13.83 -11.27
C PHE A 21 44.56 -13.74 -12.77
N GLY A 22 44.88 -12.55 -13.32
CA GLY A 22 45.77 -12.39 -14.48
C GLY A 22 45.12 -12.22 -15.86
N ASN A 23 45.39 -11.11 -16.56
CA ASN A 23 46.52 -11.02 -17.48
C ASN A 23 46.60 -9.64 -18.18
N ASN A 24 47.83 -9.31 -18.54
CA ASN A 24 48.37 -8.14 -19.23
C ASN A 24 47.74 -7.88 -20.61
N GLY A 25 47.59 -6.61 -20.99
CA GLY A 25 47.07 -6.23 -22.31
C GLY A 25 47.21 -4.73 -22.61
N ASN A 26 48.45 -4.29 -22.79
CA ASN A 26 48.86 -3.00 -23.29
C ASN A 26 48.20 -2.68 -24.65
N ASN A 27 47.62 -1.49 -24.84
CA ASN A 27 47.76 -0.74 -26.10
C ASN A 27 47.23 0.71 -26.01
N ASN A 28 48.14 1.61 -26.37
CA ASN A 28 47.89 3.00 -26.70
C ASN A 28 46.87 3.13 -27.83
N ASN A 29 45.96 4.10 -27.74
CA ASN A 29 45.80 5.10 -28.81
C ASN A 29 44.97 6.31 -28.36
N LYS A 30 45.61 7.47 -28.41
CA LYS A 30 44.99 8.79 -28.48
C LYS A 30 44.34 8.94 -29.85
N SER A 31 43.08 9.36 -29.90
CA SER A 31 42.64 10.37 -30.86
C SER A 31 41.34 11.03 -30.39
N SER A 32 41.42 12.34 -30.25
CA SER A 32 40.31 13.25 -30.05
C SER A 32 39.45 13.28 -31.31
N GLN A 33 38.13 13.07 -31.19
CA GLN A 33 37.17 13.68 -32.12
C GLN A 33 35.79 13.83 -31.46
N LYS A 34 35.42 15.09 -31.28
CA LYS A 34 34.04 15.58 -31.10
C LYS A 34 33.20 15.11 -32.28
N SER A 35 32.08 14.45 -32.01
CA SER A 35 30.95 14.38 -32.95
C SER A 35 29.62 14.25 -32.21
N LEU A 36 28.85 15.33 -32.32
CA LEU A 36 27.39 15.42 -32.41
C LEU A 36 26.54 14.38 -31.65
N SER A 37 26.04 14.83 -30.51
CA SER A 37 24.81 14.37 -29.88
C SER A 37 23.65 14.38 -30.89
N SER A 38 23.24 13.20 -31.35
CA SER A 38 21.94 13.00 -31.97
C SER A 38 21.35 11.68 -31.50
N SER A 39 20.08 11.75 -31.10
CA SER A 39 19.13 10.65 -30.93
C SER A 39 19.45 9.52 -29.94
N SER A 40 18.88 9.61 -28.75
CA SER A 40 18.02 8.53 -28.24
C SER A 40 16.93 9.13 -27.37
N SER A 41 15.90 9.67 -28.03
CA SER A 41 14.56 9.67 -27.48
C SER A 41 14.19 8.21 -27.24
N SER A 42 14.42 7.72 -26.01
CA SER A 42 13.90 6.47 -25.51
C SER A 42 12.38 6.63 -25.40
N SER A 43 11.74 6.54 -26.56
CA SER A 43 10.36 6.13 -26.67
C SER A 43 10.22 4.86 -25.84
N LEU A 44 9.45 4.97 -24.76
CA LEU A 44 9.01 3.87 -23.94
C LEU A 44 8.26 2.92 -24.87
N SER A 45 8.97 1.96 -25.45
CA SER A 45 8.33 0.73 -25.91
C SER A 45 7.54 0.18 -24.72
N PRO A 46 6.31 -0.33 -24.91
CA PRO A 46 5.58 -0.94 -23.82
C PRO A 46 6.40 -2.15 -23.39
N LYS A 47 7.22 -1.98 -22.34
CA LYS A 47 7.89 -3.07 -21.65
C LYS A 47 6.81 -4.08 -21.37
N ASN A 48 6.95 -5.29 -21.92
CA ASN A 48 6.05 -6.44 -21.75
C ASN A 48 5.39 -6.38 -20.37
N GLU A 49 4.20 -5.81 -20.33
CA GLU A 49 3.49 -5.63 -19.09
C GLU A 49 3.07 -7.03 -18.66
N LEU A 50 3.35 -7.37 -17.41
CA LEU A 50 3.03 -8.67 -16.87
C LEU A 50 1.52 -8.92 -17.06
N PHE A 51 1.15 -10.04 -17.69
CA PHE A 51 -0.26 -10.37 -17.96
C PHE A 51 -1.10 -10.30 -16.68
N GLU A 52 -0.56 -10.79 -15.56
CA GLU A 52 -1.25 -10.74 -14.26
C GLU A 52 -1.54 -9.31 -13.80
N LEU A 53 -0.70 -8.33 -14.15
CA LEU A 53 -0.95 -6.91 -13.84
C LEU A 53 -2.10 -6.34 -14.69
N GLN A 54 -2.10 -6.65 -16.00
CA GLN A 54 -3.18 -6.22 -16.90
C GLN A 54 -4.53 -6.80 -16.48
N GLU A 55 -4.56 -8.08 -16.13
CA GLU A 55 -5.78 -8.74 -15.67
C GLU A 55 -6.26 -8.21 -14.32
N LEU A 56 -5.34 -8.04 -13.35
CA LEU A 56 -5.71 -7.44 -12.08
C LEU A 56 -6.33 -6.05 -12.30
N ARG A 57 -5.74 -5.22 -13.17
CA ARG A 57 -6.26 -3.89 -13.48
C ARG A 57 -7.68 -3.94 -14.06
N ALA A 58 -7.92 -4.82 -15.03
CA ALA A 58 -9.23 -4.97 -15.66
C ALA A 58 -10.30 -5.42 -14.66
N GLN A 59 -9.97 -6.41 -13.82
CA GLN A 59 -10.90 -6.98 -12.85
C GLN A 59 -11.21 -6.02 -11.70
N LEU A 60 -10.19 -5.36 -11.13
CA LEU A 60 -10.39 -4.36 -10.08
C LEU A 60 -11.20 -3.16 -10.58
N GLN A 61 -10.99 -2.73 -11.83
CA GLN A 61 -11.79 -1.67 -12.42
C GLN A 61 -13.26 -2.08 -12.58
N THR A 62 -13.52 -3.35 -12.91
CA THR A 62 -14.88 -3.89 -12.99
C THR A 62 -15.55 -3.91 -11.62
N ILE A 63 -14.84 -4.38 -10.58
CA ILE A 63 -15.31 -4.39 -9.19
C ILE A 63 -15.65 -2.97 -8.72
N LEU A 64 -14.77 -2.01 -8.99
CA LEU A 64 -14.97 -0.61 -8.63
C LEU A 64 -16.18 0.00 -9.34
N LYS A 65 -16.30 -0.18 -10.67
CA LYS A 65 -17.41 0.36 -11.48
C LYS A 65 -18.76 -0.20 -11.08
N GLN A 66 -18.82 -1.50 -10.76
CA GLN A 66 -20.05 -2.16 -10.33
C GLN A 66 -20.31 -1.98 -8.82
N ASN A 67 -19.42 -1.30 -8.11
CA ASN A 67 -19.48 -1.09 -6.67
C ASN A 67 -19.68 -2.40 -5.89
N ILE A 68 -19.01 -3.47 -6.33
CA ILE A 68 -19.12 -4.78 -5.69
C ILE A 68 -18.29 -4.76 -4.40
N PRO A 69 -18.89 -5.05 -3.23
CA PRO A 69 -18.12 -5.18 -2.01
C PRO A 69 -17.19 -6.40 -2.10
N PHE A 70 -15.92 -6.24 -1.77
CA PHE A 70 -14.93 -7.33 -1.90
C PHE A 70 -15.29 -8.56 -1.06
N GLN A 71 -16.07 -8.39 -0.01
CA GLN A 71 -16.58 -9.47 0.84
C GLN A 71 -17.61 -10.36 0.12
N SER A 72 -18.26 -9.87 -0.94
CA SER A 72 -19.23 -10.66 -1.72
C SER A 72 -18.62 -11.39 -2.92
N LEU A 73 -17.31 -11.31 -3.13
CA LEU A 73 -16.63 -12.05 -4.18
C LEU A 73 -16.68 -13.56 -3.88
N SER A 74 -16.94 -14.36 -4.92
CA SER A 74 -16.92 -15.82 -4.78
C SER A 74 -15.53 -16.31 -4.38
N LYS A 75 -15.46 -17.49 -3.75
CA LYS A 75 -14.18 -18.06 -3.30
C LYS A 75 -13.20 -18.23 -4.47
N GLU A 76 -13.69 -18.73 -5.59
CA GLU A 76 -12.90 -18.95 -6.82
C GLU A 76 -12.33 -17.62 -7.33
N LYS A 77 -13.15 -16.55 -7.31
CA LYS A 77 -12.70 -15.24 -7.77
C LYS A 77 -11.67 -14.62 -6.84
N ARG A 78 -11.82 -14.82 -5.53
CA ARG A 78 -10.83 -14.38 -4.53
C ARG A 78 -9.51 -15.11 -4.73
N GLU A 79 -9.54 -16.43 -4.91
CA GLU A 79 -8.34 -17.22 -5.19
C GLU A 79 -7.63 -16.78 -6.47
N GLU A 80 -8.38 -16.49 -7.53
CA GLU A 80 -7.86 -15.96 -8.79
C GLU A 80 -7.17 -14.60 -8.60
N LEU A 81 -7.85 -13.63 -7.97
CA LEU A 81 -7.31 -12.30 -7.71
C LEU A 81 -6.08 -12.36 -6.79
N SER A 82 -6.11 -13.22 -5.77
CA SER A 82 -4.97 -13.44 -4.89
C SER A 82 -3.75 -13.89 -5.69
N LYS A 83 -3.89 -14.83 -6.63
CA LYS A 83 -2.77 -15.28 -7.48
C LYS A 83 -2.15 -14.13 -8.27
N TYR A 84 -2.96 -13.22 -8.81
CA TYR A 84 -2.45 -12.04 -9.51
C TYR A 84 -1.70 -11.09 -8.57
N VAL A 85 -2.24 -10.83 -7.38
CA VAL A 85 -1.59 -9.98 -6.38
C VAL A 85 -0.23 -10.55 -5.96
N TYR A 86 -0.16 -11.84 -5.62
CA TYR A 86 1.11 -12.50 -5.30
C TYR A 86 2.09 -12.43 -6.47
N ALA A 87 1.64 -12.72 -7.71
CA ALA A 87 2.49 -12.64 -8.89
C ALA A 87 3.06 -11.23 -9.14
N ILE A 88 2.28 -10.17 -8.90
CA ILE A 88 2.74 -8.80 -9.06
C ILE A 88 3.79 -8.46 -7.99
N VAL A 89 3.50 -8.75 -6.73
CA VAL A 89 4.42 -8.43 -5.62
C VAL A 89 5.74 -9.21 -5.74
N ASP A 90 5.70 -10.46 -6.21
CA ASP A 90 6.89 -11.32 -6.30
C ASP A 90 7.71 -11.08 -7.58
N LYS A 91 7.04 -10.85 -8.72
CA LYS A 91 7.72 -10.82 -10.03
C LYS A 91 7.94 -9.42 -10.58
N THR A 92 7.24 -8.40 -10.06
CA THR A 92 7.22 -7.05 -10.65
C THR A 92 7.76 -6.01 -9.69
N THR A 93 8.74 -5.24 -10.14
CA THR A 93 9.19 -4.06 -9.40
C THR A 93 8.12 -2.98 -9.42
N SER A 94 7.85 -2.37 -8.26
CA SER A 94 6.95 -1.21 -8.16
C SER A 94 7.41 -0.09 -9.12
N PRO A 95 6.53 0.44 -9.98
CA PRO A 95 6.87 1.55 -10.88
C PRO A 95 7.41 2.77 -10.15
N ILE A 96 6.88 3.04 -8.96
CA ILE A 96 7.42 4.03 -8.02
C ILE A 96 8.25 3.30 -6.97
N ASN A 97 9.55 3.61 -6.89
CA ASN A 97 10.47 2.94 -5.98
C ASN A 97 10.30 3.45 -4.54
N ILE A 98 9.47 2.77 -3.77
CA ILE A 98 9.17 3.11 -2.38
C ILE A 98 10.19 2.49 -1.42
N SER A 99 10.95 1.49 -1.88
CA SER A 99 11.85 0.70 -1.05
C SER A 99 13.09 1.45 -0.56
N GLY A 100 13.43 2.60 -1.15
CA GLY A 100 14.61 3.40 -0.80
C GLY A 100 15.96 2.67 -0.92
N LYS A 101 15.99 1.42 -1.39
CA LYS A 101 17.16 0.52 -1.35
C LYS A 101 18.34 1.03 -2.16
N ASP A 102 18.08 1.84 -3.18
CA ASP A 102 19.11 2.42 -4.04
C ASP A 102 19.61 3.79 -3.53
N GLY A 103 19.24 4.18 -2.30
CA GLY A 103 19.53 5.51 -1.75
C GLY A 103 18.75 6.64 -2.42
N ASN A 104 17.87 6.31 -3.37
CA ASN A 104 17.07 7.28 -4.12
C ASN A 104 15.74 7.54 -3.39
N THR A 105 15.70 8.60 -2.59
CA THR A 105 14.49 9.04 -1.86
C THR A 105 13.43 9.68 -2.76
N MET A 106 13.74 9.97 -4.04
CA MET A 106 12.77 10.56 -4.98
C MET A 106 11.56 9.66 -5.19
N GLY A 107 11.71 8.34 -5.09
CA GLY A 107 10.58 7.42 -5.21
C GLY A 107 9.58 7.56 -4.05
N ILE A 108 10.04 7.88 -2.84
CA ILE A 108 9.15 8.15 -1.70
C ILE A 108 8.45 9.50 -1.88
N ALA A 109 9.15 10.52 -2.37
CA ALA A 109 8.53 11.80 -2.71
C ALA A 109 7.45 11.64 -3.79
N ASN A 110 7.73 10.85 -4.84
CA ASN A 110 6.76 10.52 -5.88
C ASN A 110 5.56 9.73 -5.33
N PHE A 111 5.78 8.87 -4.33
CA PHE A 111 4.68 8.20 -3.63
C PHE A 111 3.81 9.19 -2.86
N VAL A 112 4.40 10.10 -2.09
CA VAL A 112 3.65 11.15 -1.35
C VAL A 112 2.82 12.00 -2.31
N VAL A 113 3.42 12.55 -3.37
CA VAL A 113 2.70 13.29 -4.42
C VAL A 113 1.65 12.40 -5.09
N GLY A 114 1.95 11.12 -5.21
CA GLY A 114 1.07 10.11 -5.79
C GLY A 114 -0.19 9.87 -4.97
N ILE A 115 -0.14 9.99 -3.63
CA ILE A 115 -1.28 9.75 -2.73
C ILE A 115 -1.95 11.03 -2.22
N GLU A 116 -1.23 12.15 -2.20
CA GLU A 116 -1.70 13.43 -1.68
C GLU A 116 -2.96 13.93 -2.40
N ASN A 117 -3.90 14.49 -1.64
CA ASN A 117 -5.18 15.02 -2.11
C ASN A 117 -6.01 14.01 -2.93
N LYS A 118 -5.92 12.72 -2.60
CA LYS A 118 -6.64 11.63 -3.27
C LYS A 118 -7.36 10.72 -2.29
N SER A 119 -8.40 10.07 -2.78
CA SER A 119 -9.13 9.03 -2.04
C SER A 119 -8.76 7.65 -2.57
N TRP A 120 -8.48 6.72 -1.66
CA TRP A 120 -8.05 5.36 -2.00
C TRP A 120 -9.02 4.35 -1.41
N ARG A 121 -9.78 3.66 -2.27
CA ARG A 121 -10.76 2.65 -1.86
C ARG A 121 -10.11 1.27 -1.85
N MET A 122 -10.23 0.55 -0.74
CA MET A 122 -9.87 -0.86 -0.69
C MET A 122 -10.88 -1.67 -1.51
N VAL A 123 -10.40 -2.32 -2.57
CA VAL A 123 -11.24 -3.10 -3.49
C VAL A 123 -11.03 -4.60 -3.36
N PHE A 124 -9.95 -5.03 -2.71
CA PHE A 124 -9.63 -6.44 -2.52
C PHE A 124 -8.66 -6.65 -1.36
N THR A 125 -8.72 -7.83 -0.75
CA THR A 125 -7.73 -8.32 0.20
C THR A 125 -7.53 -9.82 0.02
N THR A 126 -6.29 -10.28 0.14
CA THR A 126 -5.95 -11.72 0.10
C THR A 126 -6.28 -12.44 1.39
N ASP A 127 -6.73 -11.72 2.44
CA ASP A 127 -7.17 -12.34 3.68
C ASP A 127 -8.27 -13.35 3.37
N SER A 128 -8.04 -14.60 3.74
CA SER A 128 -8.94 -15.70 3.43
C SER A 128 -10.09 -15.82 4.42
N GLY A 129 -10.21 -14.85 5.37
CA GLY A 129 -11.31 -14.63 6.31
C GLY A 129 -12.43 -15.65 6.16
N ASN A 130 -12.28 -16.75 6.88
CA ASN A 130 -13.02 -17.99 6.67
C ASN A 130 -14.53 -17.69 6.72
N ASN A 131 -15.21 -17.65 5.57
CA ASN A 131 -16.65 -17.36 5.46
C ASN A 131 -17.55 -18.48 6.05
N ASN A 132 -16.99 -19.40 6.82
CA ASN A 132 -17.70 -20.46 7.53
C ASN A 132 -17.85 -20.11 9.01
N GLY A 133 -18.87 -19.29 9.33
CA GLY A 133 -19.63 -19.29 10.59
C GLY A 133 -18.93 -19.70 11.90
N GLY A 134 -17.71 -19.23 12.16
CA GLY A 134 -16.94 -19.62 13.34
C GLY A 134 -16.06 -18.47 13.78
N ALA A 135 -16.31 -17.97 14.98
CA ALA A 135 -15.54 -16.92 15.62
C ALA A 135 -14.08 -17.35 15.79
N SER A 136 -13.17 -16.79 15.00
CA SER A 136 -11.74 -16.75 15.31
C SER A 136 -11.14 -15.44 14.80
N SER A 137 -10.85 -14.56 15.77
CA SER A 137 -9.89 -13.45 15.76
C SER A 137 -8.79 -13.64 14.72
N SER A 138 -8.61 -12.75 13.74
CA SER A 138 -7.58 -11.69 13.82
C SER A 138 -7.79 -10.41 13.05
N SER A 139 -8.64 -10.45 12.02
CA SER A 139 -9.18 -9.26 11.42
C SER A 139 -10.62 -9.26 11.91
N SER A 140 -10.99 -8.28 12.73
CA SER A 140 -12.40 -8.00 13.00
C SER A 140 -13.05 -7.81 11.63
N SER A 141 -13.67 -8.87 11.09
CA SER A 141 -14.19 -8.86 9.73
C SER A 141 -15.07 -7.62 9.62
N LEU A 142 -14.66 -6.66 8.79
CA LEU A 142 -15.40 -5.42 8.67
C LEU A 142 -16.86 -5.77 8.39
N PRO A 143 -17.84 -5.06 8.97
CA PRO A 143 -19.25 -5.39 8.81
C PRO A 143 -19.59 -5.64 7.33
N ALA A 144 -20.38 -6.68 7.05
CA ALA A 144 -20.68 -7.05 5.67
C ALA A 144 -21.24 -5.86 4.88
N GLY A 145 -20.70 -5.63 3.68
CA GLY A 145 -21.06 -4.49 2.84
C GLY A 145 -20.41 -3.17 3.25
N SER A 146 -19.41 -3.18 4.14
CA SER A 146 -18.59 -2.01 4.41
C SER A 146 -17.42 -1.88 3.44
N THR A 147 -17.00 -0.64 3.20
CA THR A 147 -15.91 -0.28 2.31
C THR A 147 -14.94 0.64 3.04
N VAL A 148 -13.64 0.31 2.97
CA VAL A 148 -12.57 1.16 3.51
C VAL A 148 -12.14 2.16 2.46
N ILE A 149 -12.06 3.43 2.84
CA ILE A 149 -11.51 4.51 2.03
C ILE A 149 -10.49 5.27 2.86
N LEU A 150 -9.31 5.50 2.31
CA LEU A 150 -8.31 6.41 2.86
C LEU A 150 -8.41 7.73 2.10
N ARG A 151 -8.87 8.80 2.76
CA ARG A 151 -8.84 10.15 2.19
C ARG A 151 -7.57 10.82 2.66
N VAL A 152 -6.61 10.96 1.76
CA VAL A 152 -5.30 11.52 2.06
C VAL A 152 -5.33 13.01 1.73
N GLY A 153 -5.11 13.83 2.75
CA GLY A 153 -5.08 15.28 2.61
C GLY A 153 -3.72 15.80 2.12
N GLU A 154 -3.53 17.10 2.28
CA GLU A 154 -2.29 17.79 1.96
C GLU A 154 -1.14 17.35 2.88
N PHE A 155 0.06 17.28 2.31
CA PHE A 155 1.31 17.04 2.99
C PHE A 155 2.15 18.32 3.09
N LEU A 156 2.63 18.61 4.30
CA LEU A 156 3.72 19.57 4.52
C LEU A 156 5.01 18.78 4.68
N GLY A 157 5.69 18.54 3.55
CA GLY A 157 6.85 17.65 3.48
C GLY A 157 6.42 16.19 3.61
N MET A 158 6.82 15.50 4.68
CA MET A 158 6.49 14.08 4.90
C MET A 158 5.41 13.89 5.97
N GLN A 159 4.77 14.96 6.45
CA GLN A 159 3.66 14.92 7.41
C GLN A 159 2.40 15.42 6.75
N GLY A 160 1.28 14.76 6.98
CA GLY A 160 -0.01 15.10 6.37
C GLY A 160 -1.20 14.75 7.26
N LYS A 161 -2.39 14.87 6.67
CA LYS A 161 -3.65 14.42 7.27
C LYS A 161 -4.19 13.22 6.50
N LEU A 162 -4.82 12.31 7.23
CA LEU A 162 -5.47 11.14 6.66
C LEU A 162 -6.79 10.90 7.38
N ASP A 163 -7.87 10.73 6.62
CA ASP A 163 -9.12 10.22 7.16
C ASP A 163 -9.26 8.76 6.78
N TYR A 164 -9.32 7.89 7.79
CA TYR A 164 -9.70 6.50 7.61
C TYR A 164 -11.22 6.42 7.66
N VAL A 165 -11.85 6.14 6.52
CA VAL A 165 -13.30 6.14 6.37
C VAL A 165 -13.78 4.72 6.20
N LEU A 166 -14.71 4.32 7.06
CA LEU A 166 -15.49 3.11 6.90
C LEU A 166 -16.88 3.50 6.44
N LYS A 167 -17.15 3.30 5.14
CA LYS A 167 -18.49 3.48 4.57
C LYS A 167 -19.28 2.19 4.73
N TYR A 168 -20.55 2.31 5.04
CA TYR A 168 -21.45 1.17 5.19
C TYR A 168 -22.47 1.16 4.06
N GLY A 169 -22.76 -0.03 3.52
CA GLY A 169 -23.89 -0.22 2.62
C GLY A 169 -25.22 0.01 3.33
N GLU A 170 -26.29 0.16 2.55
CA GLU A 170 -27.66 0.52 2.99
C GLU A 170 -28.25 -0.37 4.11
N ARG A 171 -27.67 -1.55 4.35
CA ARG A 171 -28.14 -2.53 5.33
C ARG A 171 -27.81 -2.22 6.79
N ILE A 172 -26.88 -1.30 7.08
CA ILE A 172 -26.50 -0.98 8.46
C ILE A 172 -27.31 0.25 8.90
N MET A 173 -28.43 -0.04 9.58
CA MET A 173 -29.47 0.91 9.97
C MET A 173 -28.95 2.28 10.42
N GLY A 174 -29.00 3.26 9.50
CA GLY A 174 -28.84 4.68 9.82
C GLY A 174 -27.43 5.22 9.93
N LEU A 175 -26.38 4.41 9.82
CA LEU A 175 -24.99 4.86 9.90
C LEU A 175 -24.34 4.79 8.53
N ASN A 176 -24.17 5.94 7.88
CA ASN A 176 -23.71 6.01 6.49
C ASN A 176 -22.20 5.83 6.40
N GLU A 177 -21.46 6.51 7.28
CA GLU A 177 -20.02 6.42 7.36
C GLU A 177 -19.50 6.72 8.76
N LEU A 178 -18.36 6.12 9.07
CA LEU A 178 -17.51 6.46 10.20
C LEU A 178 -16.20 7.03 9.63
N VAL A 179 -15.81 8.19 10.11
CA VAL A 179 -14.62 8.93 9.66
C VAL A 179 -13.67 9.08 10.84
N ALA A 180 -12.55 8.37 10.81
CA ALA A 180 -11.49 8.52 11.79
C ALA A 180 -10.43 9.49 11.25
N LYS A 181 -10.46 10.72 11.77
CA LYS A 181 -9.51 11.79 11.48
C LYS A 181 -8.15 11.43 12.08
N SER A 182 -7.09 11.52 11.28
CA SER A 182 -5.74 11.13 11.67
C SER A 182 -4.70 12.13 11.16
N THR A 183 -3.58 12.22 11.86
CA THR A 183 -2.32 12.68 11.26
C THR A 183 -1.60 11.50 10.65
N CYS A 184 -0.87 11.74 9.58
CA CYS A 184 -0.02 10.72 8.98
C CYS A 184 1.38 11.26 8.68
N SER A 185 2.32 10.35 8.55
CA SER A 185 3.68 10.63 8.10
C SER A 185 4.23 9.48 7.27
N VAL A 186 5.07 9.78 6.28
CA VAL A 186 5.76 8.77 5.48
C VAL A 186 7.24 8.75 5.85
N ASP A 187 7.76 7.58 6.20
CA ASP A 187 9.16 7.43 6.59
C ASP A 187 10.09 7.48 5.36
N ILE A 188 11.15 8.29 5.43
CA ILE A 188 12.23 8.40 4.43
C ILE A 188 13.55 7.82 4.93
N GLY A 189 13.55 7.34 6.18
CA GLY A 189 14.72 6.80 6.84
C GLY A 189 15.19 5.49 6.23
N PRO A 190 16.43 5.09 6.54
CA PRO A 190 17.02 3.87 5.99
C PRO A 190 16.41 2.58 6.56
N ILE A 191 15.58 2.68 7.60
CA ILE A 191 15.04 1.52 8.32
C ILE A 191 13.73 1.04 7.68
N ASN A 192 12.75 1.92 7.50
CA ASN A 192 11.44 1.56 6.92
C ASN A 192 11.01 2.56 5.82
N PRO A 193 11.79 2.73 4.76
CA PRO A 193 11.48 3.68 3.69
C PRO A 193 10.09 3.39 3.10
N GLY A 194 9.26 4.43 3.03
CA GLY A 194 7.91 4.36 2.48
C GLY A 194 6.82 3.85 3.42
N LEU A 195 7.15 3.55 4.68
CA LEU A 195 6.16 3.18 5.69
C LEU A 195 5.28 4.39 6.01
N LEU A 196 3.98 4.29 5.71
CA LEU A 196 3.02 5.32 6.07
C LEU A 196 2.49 5.02 7.47
N THR A 197 2.78 5.89 8.42
CA THR A 197 2.31 5.80 9.80
C THR A 197 1.20 6.81 10.01
N PHE A 198 0.09 6.43 10.64
CA PHE A 198 -0.98 7.36 10.98
C PHE A 198 -1.50 7.13 12.39
N GLN A 199 -1.90 8.22 13.04
CA GLN A 199 -2.40 8.23 14.41
C GLN A 199 -3.79 8.85 14.44
N TYR A 200 -4.75 8.10 15.01
CA TYR A 200 -6.12 8.59 15.14
C TYR A 200 -6.19 9.77 16.12
N GLU A 201 -6.73 10.89 15.67
CA GLU A 201 -6.94 12.09 16.48
C GLU A 201 -8.38 12.16 17.01
N ASP A 202 -9.35 11.87 16.14
CA ASP A 202 -10.78 12.02 16.41
C ASP A 202 -11.60 11.07 15.54
N ILE A 203 -12.78 10.67 16.00
CA ILE A 203 -13.68 9.78 15.26
C ILE A 203 -15.07 10.40 15.22
N LYS A 204 -15.51 10.65 13.99
CA LYS A 204 -16.79 11.27 13.67
C LYS A 204 -17.67 10.23 12.96
N THR A 205 -18.97 10.26 13.23
CA THR A 205 -19.93 9.46 12.46
C THR A 205 -21.01 10.34 11.84
N ASN A 206 -21.53 9.88 10.71
CA ASN A 206 -22.68 10.46 10.05
C ASN A 206 -23.85 9.48 10.18
N MET A 207 -24.85 9.84 10.99
CA MET A 207 -26.04 9.01 11.22
C MET A 207 -27.32 9.77 10.83
N PHE A 208 -28.20 9.15 10.05
CA PHE A 208 -29.53 9.68 9.69
C PHE A 208 -29.52 11.15 9.20
N GLY A 209 -28.52 11.54 8.41
CA GLY A 209 -28.38 12.93 7.91
C GLY A 209 -27.83 13.93 8.94
N VAL A 210 -27.55 13.49 10.17
CA VAL A 210 -26.83 14.26 11.18
C VAL A 210 -25.35 13.92 11.09
N SER A 211 -24.55 14.90 10.66
CA SER A 211 -23.11 14.73 10.46
C SER A 211 -22.31 15.06 11.71
N ASN A 212 -21.13 14.44 11.83
CA ASN A 212 -20.12 14.73 12.87
C ASN A 212 -20.56 14.43 14.31
N LEU A 213 -21.37 13.39 14.52
CA LEU A 213 -21.68 12.94 15.87
C LEU A 213 -20.43 12.29 16.51
N PRO A 214 -19.99 12.73 17.69
CA PRO A 214 -18.93 12.06 18.42
C PRO A 214 -19.46 10.73 18.96
N VAL A 215 -18.77 9.64 18.66
CA VAL A 215 -19.16 8.29 19.14
C VAL A 215 -18.38 7.93 20.39
N GLY A 216 -19.06 7.96 21.55
CA GLY A 216 -18.45 7.81 22.88
C GLY A 216 -17.66 6.51 23.12
N PHE A 217 -17.96 5.43 22.39
CA PHE A 217 -17.20 4.17 22.47
C PHE A 217 -15.83 4.22 21.77
N PHE A 218 -15.56 5.24 20.95
CA PHE A 218 -14.37 5.31 20.09
C PHE A 218 -13.25 6.19 20.63
N GLY A 219 -13.41 6.77 21.83
CA GLY A 219 -12.29 7.34 22.58
C GLY A 219 -11.14 6.34 22.80
N LEU A 220 -11.42 5.04 22.70
CA LEU A 220 -10.44 3.95 22.79
C LEU A 220 -9.48 3.85 21.60
N LEU A 221 -9.82 4.41 20.44
CA LEU A 221 -8.96 4.40 19.25
C LEU A 221 -8.10 5.67 19.17
N LYS A 222 -8.50 6.77 19.82
CA LYS A 222 -7.73 8.00 19.85
C LYS A 222 -6.32 7.73 20.39
N GLY A 223 -5.32 8.22 19.68
CA GLY A 223 -3.91 8.04 20.01
C GLY A 223 -3.32 6.71 19.55
N ARG A 224 -4.13 5.74 19.07
CA ARG A 224 -3.59 4.52 18.47
C ARG A 224 -2.90 4.85 17.16
N VAL A 225 -1.75 4.20 16.97
CA VAL A 225 -0.91 4.32 15.78
C VAL A 225 -1.10 3.07 14.94
N ASN A 226 -1.27 3.26 13.63
CA ASN A 226 -1.27 2.20 12.64
C ASN A 226 -0.24 2.50 11.56
N CYS A 227 0.21 1.46 10.89
CA CYS A 227 1.21 1.56 9.84
C CYS A 227 0.71 0.83 8.59
N ILE A 228 1.01 1.39 7.42
CA ILE A 228 0.75 0.81 6.11
C ILE A 228 2.11 0.54 5.46
N ASP A 229 2.47 -0.73 5.35
CA ASP A 229 3.67 -1.19 4.64
C ASP A 229 3.38 -1.27 3.14
N THR A 230 3.81 -0.27 2.40
CA THR A 230 3.55 -0.21 0.96
C THR A 230 4.56 -1.05 0.19
N VAL A 231 4.06 -2.06 -0.53
CA VAL A 231 4.91 -2.97 -1.30
C VAL A 231 4.91 -2.68 -2.80
N TRP A 232 3.83 -2.09 -3.31
CA TRP A 232 3.72 -1.79 -4.74
C TRP A 232 2.78 -0.60 -4.98
N PHE A 233 3.18 0.29 -5.89
CA PHE A 233 2.42 1.51 -6.22
C PHE A 233 2.71 2.00 -7.63
N ASP A 234 1.66 2.29 -8.41
CA ASP A 234 1.75 2.84 -9.77
C ASP A 234 1.10 4.21 -9.96
N GLY A 235 0.60 4.83 -8.88
CA GLY A 235 -0.13 6.10 -8.93
C GLY A 235 -1.64 5.98 -9.08
N GLU A 236 -2.16 4.80 -9.43
CA GLU A 236 -3.59 4.50 -9.60
C GLU A 236 -4.06 3.30 -8.76
N ARG A 237 -3.14 2.39 -8.44
CA ARG A 237 -3.31 1.25 -7.54
C ARG A 237 -2.20 1.21 -6.53
N TRP A 238 -2.55 0.74 -5.35
CA TRP A 238 -1.69 0.68 -4.19
C TRP A 238 -1.88 -0.67 -3.50
N ILE A 239 -0.80 -1.42 -3.33
CA ILE A 239 -0.79 -2.69 -2.61
C ILE A 239 -0.04 -2.49 -1.29
N GLU A 240 -0.73 -2.74 -0.19
CA GLU A 240 -0.13 -2.81 1.14
C GLU A 240 0.09 -4.26 1.56
N ARG A 241 1.08 -4.46 2.43
CA ARG A 241 1.33 -5.70 3.14
C ARG A 241 0.86 -5.59 4.58
N ASN A 242 0.19 -6.63 5.03
CA ASN A 242 -0.25 -6.86 6.40
C ASN A 242 0.19 -8.26 6.84
N TYR A 243 0.06 -8.51 8.14
CA TYR A 243 0.33 -9.81 8.74
C TYR A 243 -0.91 -10.25 9.53
N ALA A 244 -1.41 -11.45 9.23
CA ALA A 244 -2.47 -12.08 10.02
C ALA A 244 -1.92 -12.53 11.40
N GLU A 245 -2.79 -12.91 12.37
CA GLU A 245 -2.28 -13.33 13.70
C GLU A 245 -1.42 -14.59 13.63
N ASN A 246 -1.65 -15.45 12.63
CA ASN A 246 -0.82 -16.63 12.40
C ASN A 246 0.55 -16.29 11.78
N GLY A 247 0.80 -15.01 11.47
CA GLY A 247 2.03 -14.51 10.86
C GLY A 247 2.02 -14.57 9.33
N ASP A 248 0.94 -15.06 8.71
CA ASP A 248 0.85 -15.14 7.25
C ASP A 248 0.76 -13.74 6.64
N VAL A 249 1.38 -13.59 5.47
CA VAL A 249 1.39 -12.35 4.72
C VAL A 249 0.07 -12.18 3.99
N VAL A 250 -0.60 -11.07 4.27
CA VAL A 250 -1.86 -10.65 3.66
C VAL A 250 -1.60 -9.38 2.86
N TYR A 251 -2.21 -9.24 1.70
CA TYR A 251 -2.13 -8.03 0.90
C TYR A 251 -3.51 -7.39 0.79
N SER A 252 -3.59 -6.07 0.97
CA SER A 252 -4.78 -5.30 0.61
C SER A 252 -4.48 -4.44 -0.60
N VAL A 253 -5.46 -4.33 -1.48
CA VAL A 253 -5.34 -3.60 -2.73
C VAL A 253 -6.31 -2.43 -2.73
N TYR A 254 -5.77 -1.24 -2.89
CA TYR A 254 -6.52 -0.01 -3.05
C TYR A 254 -6.46 0.48 -4.49
N VAL A 255 -7.55 1.10 -4.91
CA VAL A 255 -7.65 1.80 -6.19
C VAL A 255 -8.11 3.23 -5.90
N ARG A 256 -7.59 4.18 -6.68
CA ARG A 256 -8.01 5.57 -6.59
C ARG A 256 -9.52 5.72 -6.84
N ASP A 257 -10.19 6.44 -5.94
CA ASP A 257 -11.64 6.62 -5.92
C ASP A 257 -12.00 8.07 -6.25
N VAL A 258 -11.97 8.39 -7.54
CA VAL A 258 -12.25 9.74 -8.05
C VAL A 258 -13.68 10.21 -7.72
N GLU A 259 -14.63 9.29 -7.52
CA GLU A 259 -15.99 9.65 -7.14
C GLU A 259 -16.08 10.11 -5.67
N ASP A 260 -15.25 9.55 -4.78
CA ASP A 260 -15.14 10.04 -3.40
C ASP A 260 -14.37 11.37 -3.34
N GLU A 261 -13.35 11.57 -4.18
CA GLU A 261 -12.57 12.83 -4.26
C GLU A 261 -13.45 14.05 -4.62
N ARG A 262 -14.56 13.85 -5.33
CA ARG A 262 -15.47 14.94 -5.74
C ARG A 262 -16.52 15.33 -4.70
N ARG A 263 -16.65 14.57 -3.61
CA ARG A 263 -17.69 14.78 -2.58
C ARG A 263 -17.20 15.68 -1.46
#